data_AF-A0AAE8L6X5-F1
#
_entry.id   AF-A0AAE8L6X5-F1
#
_cell.length_a   1.000
_cell.length_b   1.000
_cell.length_c   1.000
_cell.angle_alpha   90.00
_cell.angle_beta   90.00
_cell.angle_gamma   90.00
#
_symmetry.space_group_name_H-M   'P 1'
#
loop_
_entity.id
_entity.type
_entity.pdbx_description
1 polymer ?
#
loop_
_entity_poly.entity_id
_entity_poly.type
_entity_poly.pdbx_seq_one_letter_code
_entity_poly.pdbx_strand_id
1 'polypeptide(L)'
;MRRLLAAVCATIALSCCSPSGFSEADVQQIKNSIRDKFNADKNYSVDEVVLIKESATRLTGYVRLHHKLLGEMTRNCNASMAEDGRNYIWRCGS
;
A
#
# COMPACT_ATOMS: atom_id res chain seq x y z
N MET A 1 29.75 12.23 50.80
CA MET A 1 28.93 13.46 50.64
C MET A 1 28.91 13.87 49.17
N ARG A 2 27.69 14.16 48.68
CA ARG A 2 27.20 14.33 47.30
C ARG A 2 28.06 15.20 46.36
N ARG A 3 28.26 14.75 45.11
CA ARG A 3 28.25 15.54 43.85
C ARG A 3 27.82 14.60 42.70
N LEU A 4 26.53 14.58 42.39
CA LEU A 4 25.89 15.23 41.23
C LEU A 4 25.80 14.30 40.01
N LEU A 5 24.60 13.70 39.87
CA LEU A 5 24.09 13.09 38.66
C LEU A 5 24.10 14.12 37.51
N ALA A 6 24.64 13.74 36.35
CA ALA A 6 24.31 14.37 35.08
C ALA A 6 24.00 13.26 34.08
N ALA A 7 22.71 12.94 34.01
CA ALA A 7 22.13 12.14 32.95
C ALA A 7 22.34 12.85 31.61
N VAL A 8 22.92 12.15 30.64
CA VAL A 8 22.89 12.58 29.24
C VAL A 8 22.09 11.53 28.47
N CYS A 9 20.80 11.82 28.32
CA CYS A 9 19.90 11.19 27.37
C CYS A 9 20.49 11.33 25.96
N ALA A 10 21.13 10.28 25.46
CA ALA A 10 21.39 10.14 24.03
C ALA A 10 20.11 9.67 23.31
N THR A 11 19.07 10.50 23.36
CA THR A 11 17.94 10.39 22.43
C THR A 11 18.45 10.84 21.08
N ILE A 12 18.97 9.89 20.30
CA ILE A 12 19.25 10.09 18.88
C ILE A 12 17.92 10.49 18.24
N ALA A 13 17.82 11.77 17.89
CA ALA A 13 16.72 12.31 17.12
C ALA A 13 16.68 11.55 15.79
N LEU A 14 15.76 10.58 15.71
CA LEU A 14 15.25 10.09 14.44
C LEU A 14 14.59 11.31 13.80
N SER A 15 15.35 12.02 12.97
CA SER A 15 14.84 13.02 12.04
C SER A 15 13.74 12.34 11.25
N CYS A 16 12.50 12.64 11.64
CA CYS A 16 11.29 12.11 11.08
C CYS A 16 11.13 12.73 9.69
N CYS A 17 11.83 12.18 8.70
CA CYS A 17 11.45 12.35 7.31
C CYS A 17 10.11 11.66 7.18
N SER A 18 9.02 12.42 7.31
CA SER A 18 7.70 11.94 6.90
C SER A 18 7.83 11.44 5.47
N PRO A 19 7.70 10.12 5.20
CA PRO A 19 7.77 9.65 3.84
C PRO A 19 6.65 10.33 3.07
N SER A 20 7.00 11.21 2.14
CA SER A 20 6.05 11.82 1.23
C SER A 20 5.61 10.74 0.25
N GLY A 21 4.36 10.28 0.35
CA GLY A 21 3.79 9.30 -0.57
C GLY A 21 3.70 7.87 -0.04
N PHE A 22 3.43 6.94 -0.94
CA PHE A 22 3.21 5.53 -0.59
C PHE A 22 4.47 4.88 -0.01
N SER A 23 4.38 4.41 1.23
CA SER A 23 5.36 3.48 1.80
C SER A 23 5.19 2.07 1.19
N GLU A 24 6.21 1.22 1.36
CA GLU A 24 6.08 -0.19 0.95
C GLU A 24 4.96 -0.90 1.72
N ALA A 25 4.73 -0.53 2.98
CA ALA A 25 3.63 -1.07 3.78
C ALA A 25 2.28 -0.70 3.17
N ASP A 26 2.09 0.54 2.73
CA ASP A 26 0.85 0.97 2.06
C ASP A 26 0.63 0.20 0.75
N VAL A 27 1.69 0.02 -0.05
CA VAL A 27 1.61 -0.76 -1.30
C VAL A 27 1.17 -2.20 -1.02
N GLN A 28 1.74 -2.85 0.00
CA GLN A 28 1.35 -4.21 0.37
C GLN A 28 -0.07 -4.27 0.93
N GLN A 29 -0.47 -3.28 1.73
CA GLN A 29 -1.84 -3.18 2.24
C GLN A 29 -2.86 -3.02 1.10
N ILE A 30 -2.56 -2.19 0.09
CA ILE A 30 -3.42 -2.04 -1.09
C ILE A 30 -3.48 -3.35 -1.88
N LYS A 31 -2.34 -4.04 -2.09
CA LYS A 31 -2.33 -5.34 -2.77
C LYS A 31 -3.21 -6.37 -2.06
N ASN A 32 -3.15 -6.43 -0.73
CA ASN A 32 -3.98 -7.34 0.06
C ASN A 32 -5.46 -6.94 -0.02
N SER A 33 -5.77 -5.65 0.09
CA SER A 33 -7.13 -5.15 -0.04
C SER A 33 -7.75 -5.44 -1.41
N ILE A 34 -6.97 -5.38 -2.49
CA ILE A 34 -7.36 -5.82 -3.84
C ILE A 34 -7.67 -7.32 -3.85
N ARG A 35 -6.78 -8.15 -3.27
CA ARG A 35 -7.00 -9.60 -3.18
C ARG A 35 -8.30 -9.91 -2.45
N ASP A 36 -8.52 -9.29 -1.31
CA ASP A 36 -9.72 -9.51 -0.48
C ASP A 36 -10.99 -9.13 -1.23
N LYS A 37 -11.00 -8.01 -1.96
CA LYS A 37 -12.14 -7.58 -2.78
C LYS A 37 -12.55 -8.65 -3.81
N PHE A 38 -11.59 -9.24 -4.52
CA PHE A 38 -11.91 -10.21 -5.58
C PHE A 38 -12.16 -11.61 -5.01
N ASN A 39 -11.45 -12.02 -3.95
CA ASN A 39 -11.69 -13.29 -3.28
C ASN A 39 -13.03 -13.33 -2.51
N ALA A 40 -13.64 -12.18 -2.22
CA ALA A 40 -14.99 -12.11 -1.67
C ALA A 40 -16.05 -12.69 -2.62
N ASP A 41 -15.80 -12.67 -3.94
CA ASP A 41 -16.64 -13.33 -4.93
C ASP A 41 -16.10 -14.74 -5.23
N LYS A 42 -16.91 -15.76 -4.92
CA LYS A 42 -16.58 -17.18 -5.12
C LYS A 42 -16.34 -17.58 -6.58
N ASN A 43 -16.64 -16.70 -7.54
CA ASN A 43 -16.40 -16.95 -8.96
C ASN A 43 -15.01 -16.56 -9.41
N TYR A 44 -14.28 -15.77 -8.62
CA TYR A 44 -12.94 -15.29 -8.93
C TYR A 44 -11.89 -15.95 -8.03
N SER A 45 -10.69 -16.09 -8.59
CA SER A 45 -9.46 -16.33 -7.86
C SER A 45 -8.41 -15.35 -8.34
N VAL A 46 -7.56 -14.88 -7.42
CA VAL A 46 -6.53 -13.89 -7.74
C VAL A 46 -5.20 -14.59 -7.95
N ASP A 47 -4.68 -14.52 -9.18
CA ASP A 47 -3.38 -15.09 -9.52
C ASP A 47 -2.25 -14.14 -9.12
N GLU A 48 -2.43 -12.86 -9.42
CA GLU A 48 -1.39 -11.86 -9.20
C GLU A 48 -1.96 -10.45 -9.03
N VAL A 49 -1.33 -9.65 -8.17
CA VAL A 49 -1.56 -8.21 -8.07
C VAL A 49 -0.22 -7.49 -8.23
N VAL A 50 -0.10 -6.72 -9.29
CA VAL A 50 1.06 -5.87 -9.58
C VAL A 50 0.66 -4.41 -9.39
N LEU A 51 1.43 -3.69 -8.58
CA LEU A 51 1.35 -2.24 -8.44
C LEU A 51 2.77 -1.68 -8.49
N ILE A 52 2.96 -0.66 -9.31
CA ILE A 52 4.20 0.10 -9.45
C ILE A 52 3.94 1.56 -9.06
N LYS A 53 4.95 2.21 -8.49
CA LYS A 53 4.91 3.64 -8.17
C LYS A 53 5.08 4.43 -9.46
N GLU A 54 4.04 5.15 -9.86
CA GLU A 54 4.10 6.12 -10.95
C GLU A 54 4.64 7.46 -10.44
N SER A 55 4.22 7.86 -9.23
CA SER A 55 4.73 9.02 -8.51
C SER A 55 4.71 8.74 -7.01
N ALA A 56 5.15 9.70 -6.17
CA ALA A 56 5.04 9.59 -4.73
C ALA A 56 3.58 9.29 -4.28
N THR A 57 2.60 9.91 -4.93
CA THR A 57 1.18 9.85 -4.55
C THR A 57 0.33 9.01 -5.50
N ARG A 58 0.92 8.31 -6.47
CA ARG A 58 0.19 7.46 -7.42
C ARG A 58 0.82 6.10 -7.63
N LEU A 59 -0.01 5.06 -7.55
CA LEU A 59 0.29 3.71 -8.00
C LEU A 59 -0.53 3.38 -9.24
N THR A 60 0.07 2.62 -10.15
CA THR A 60 -0.60 2.04 -11.31
C THR A 60 -0.21 0.57 -11.44
N GLY A 61 -1.03 -0.25 -12.10
CA GLY A 61 -0.75 -1.67 -12.29
C GLY A 61 -2.00 -2.43 -12.66
N TYR A 62 -2.06 -3.69 -12.25
CA TYR A 62 -3.14 -4.60 -12.61
C TYR A 62 -3.32 -5.73 -11.61
N VAL A 63 -4.48 -6.38 -11.71
CA VAL A 63 -4.77 -7.66 -11.08
C VAL A 63 -5.08 -8.69 -12.18
N ARG A 64 -4.43 -9.84 -12.11
CA ARG A 64 -4.75 -11.02 -12.91
C ARG A 64 -5.66 -11.93 -12.09
N LEU A 65 -6.80 -12.24 -12.67
CA LEU A 65 -7.89 -13.00 -12.07
C LEU A 65 -8.20 -14.20 -12.93
N HIS A 66 -8.65 -15.28 -12.30
CA HIS A 66 -9.25 -16.41 -13.01
C HIS A 66 -10.71 -16.55 -12.58
N HIS A 67 -11.63 -16.43 -13.54
CA HIS A 67 -13.07 -16.61 -13.32
C HIS A 67 -13.52 -17.99 -13.78
N LYS A 68 -14.28 -18.69 -12.94
CA LYS A 68 -14.68 -20.09 -13.15
C LYS A 68 -15.29 -20.40 -14.51
N LEU A 69 -16.02 -19.46 -15.11
CA LEU A 69 -16.69 -19.63 -16.40
C LEU A 69 -16.07 -18.86 -17.57
N LEU A 70 -15.29 -17.81 -17.27
CA LEU A 70 -14.79 -16.87 -18.29
C LEU A 70 -13.28 -17.03 -18.53
N GLY A 71 -12.60 -17.81 -17.69
CA GLY A 71 -11.16 -17.99 -17.76
C GLY A 71 -10.40 -16.80 -17.16
N GLU A 72 -9.18 -16.61 -17.67
CA GLU A 72 -8.29 -15.55 -17.21
C GLU A 72 -8.79 -14.16 -17.64
N MET A 73 -8.74 -13.21 -16.72
CA MET A 73 -9.04 -11.81 -16.95
C MET A 73 -8.01 -10.93 -16.25
N THR A 74 -7.66 -9.82 -16.90
CA THR A 74 -6.79 -8.80 -16.31
C THR A 74 -7.56 -7.50 -16.15
N ARG A 75 -7.47 -6.88 -14.98
CA ARG A 75 -8.08 -5.58 -14.69
C ARG A 75 -7.01 -4.59 -14.28
N ASN A 76 -6.99 -3.43 -14.91
CA ASN A 76 -6.07 -2.34 -14.53
C ASN A 76 -6.46 -1.78 -13.16
N CYS A 77 -5.48 -1.58 -12.30
CA CYS A 77 -5.66 -1.02 -10.96
C CYS A 77 -4.83 0.25 -10.80
N ASN A 78 -5.38 1.22 -10.08
CA ASN A 78 -4.70 2.45 -9.70
C ASN A 78 -4.98 2.78 -8.24
N ALA A 79 -4.03 3.47 -7.61
CA ALA A 79 -4.23 4.07 -6.30
C ALA A 79 -3.71 5.51 -6.29
N SER A 80 -4.42 6.38 -5.60
CA SER A 80 -4.06 7.79 -5.44
C SER A 80 -4.11 8.17 -3.97
N MET A 81 -3.07 8.83 -3.49
CA MET A 81 -3.01 9.40 -2.15
C MET A 81 -3.63 10.81 -2.15
N ALA A 82 -4.37 11.14 -1.10
CA ALA A 82 -4.90 12.47 -0.87
C ALA A 82 -3.77 13.47 -0.56
N GLU A 83 -4.03 14.77 -0.71
CA GLU A 83 -3.05 15.83 -0.46
C GLU A 83 -2.51 15.84 0.99
N ASP A 84 -3.30 15.33 1.94
CA ASP A 84 -2.89 15.22 3.34
C ASP A 84 -1.92 14.07 3.63
N GLY A 85 -1.62 13.23 2.63
CA GLY A 85 -0.67 12.13 2.72
C GLY A 85 -1.08 10.98 3.63
N ARG A 86 -2.26 11.05 4.27
CA ARG A 86 -2.72 10.07 5.27
C ARG A 86 -3.75 9.10 4.71
N ASN A 87 -4.48 9.53 3.69
CA ASN A 87 -5.54 8.74 3.09
C ASN A 87 -5.20 8.41 1.64
N TYR A 88 -5.59 7.22 1.20
CA TYR A 88 -5.48 6.83 -0.20
C TYR A 88 -6.72 6.06 -0.63
N ILE A 89 -7.03 6.17 -1.92
CA ILE A 89 -8.10 5.42 -2.58
C ILE A 89 -7.49 4.55 -3.65
N TRP A 90 -8.02 3.34 -3.84
CA TRP A 90 -7.63 2.46 -4.93
C TRP A 90 -8.87 1.95 -5.65
N ARG A 91 -8.72 1.69 -6.95
CA ARG A 91 -9.77 1.15 -7.82
C ARG A 91 -9.16 0.22 -8.85
N CYS A 92 -9.88 -0.83 -9.20
CA CYS A 92 -9.59 -1.65 -10.37
C CYS A 92 -10.73 -1.51 -11.37
N GLY A 93 -10.41 -1.54 -12.66
CA GLY A 93 -11.37 -1.48 -13.75
C GLY A 93 -12.40 -2.60 -13.71
N SER A 94 -13.52 -2.34 -14.37
CA SER A 94 -14.63 -3.27 -14.57
C SER A 94 -14.26 -4.42 -15.51
#